data_AF-A0A1F9U6T7-F1
#
_entry.id   AF-A0A1F9U6T7-F1
#
_cell.length_a   1.000
_cell.length_b   1.000
_cell.length_c   1.000
_cell.angle_alpha   90.00
_cell.angle_beta   90.00
_cell.angle_gamma   90.00
#
_symmetry.space_group_name_H-M   'P 1'
#
loop_
_entity.id
_entity.type
_entity.pdbx_description
1 polymer ?
#
loop_
_entity_poly.entity_id
_entity_poly.type
_entity_poly.pdbx_seq_one_letter_code
_entity_poly.pdbx_strand_id
1 'polypeptide(L)'
;MNKQRGFTLLELLIAILVIAAMSSGLYTVVLSVRKGGGRADRRFMAGAAARSLHDALRNYVSADPTTDMGPNKNRSGAQTWNIHTPGLIADSMGDVYALAPGPPAHQLTGFLETVAPPWFKDPPYNATIKYLVTPSANPALLGPEVSVDVDWDEPKP
;
A
#
# COMPACT_ATOMS: atom_id res chain seq x y z
N MET A 1 7.63 67.81 9.91
CA MET A 1 6.94 67.50 8.63
C MET A 1 7.80 66.53 7.84
N ASN A 2 7.35 65.28 7.69
CA ASN A 2 8.10 64.28 6.93
C ASN A 2 7.74 64.42 5.44
N LYS A 3 8.74 64.65 4.58
CA LYS A 3 8.53 64.76 3.13
C LYS A 3 8.19 63.38 2.55
N GLN A 4 6.91 63.15 2.26
CA GLN A 4 6.52 62.02 1.43
C GLN A 4 6.99 62.28 0.00
N ARG A 5 7.91 61.46 -0.51
CA ARG A 5 8.22 61.40 -1.94
C ARG A 5 7.16 60.52 -2.60
N GLY A 6 6.47 61.06 -3.61
CA GLY A 6 5.55 60.27 -4.41
C GLY A 6 6.30 59.20 -5.20
N PHE A 7 5.77 57.97 -5.21
CA PHE A 7 6.28 56.88 -6.04
C PHE A 7 6.09 57.22 -7.52
N THR A 8 7.07 56.91 -8.36
CA THR A 8 6.91 57.03 -9.81
C THR A 8 6.10 55.86 -10.35
N LEU A 9 5.35 56.10 -11.43
CA LEU A 9 4.50 55.09 -12.08
C LEU A 9 5.36 53.90 -12.60
N LEU A 10 6.61 54.17 -12.97
CA LEU A 10 7.61 53.17 -13.36
C LEU A 10 7.97 52.22 -12.21
N GLU A 11 8.25 52.75 -11.02
CA GLU A 11 8.60 51.94 -9.84
C GLU A 11 7.45 51.02 -9.43
N LEU A 12 6.19 51.50 -9.54
CA LEU A 12 5.00 50.68 -9.29
C LEU A 12 4.90 49.51 -10.29
N LEU A 13 5.11 49.78 -11.59
CA LEU A 13 5.10 48.74 -12.63
C LEU A 13 6.17 47.68 -12.41
N ILE A 14 7.40 48.09 -12.06
CA ILE A 14 8.50 47.17 -11.74
C ILE A 14 8.17 46.34 -10.50
N ALA A 15 7.62 46.96 -9.44
CA ALA A 15 7.22 46.25 -8.23
C ALA A 15 6.15 45.18 -8.53
N ILE A 16 5.12 45.51 -9.31
CA ILE A 16 4.07 44.55 -9.71
C ILE A 16 4.66 43.40 -10.54
N LEU A 17 5.56 43.68 -11.47
CA LEU A 17 6.24 42.66 -12.28
C LEU A 17 7.03 41.68 -11.40
N VAL A 18 7.82 42.19 -10.44
CA VAL A 18 8.62 41.37 -9.52
C VAL A 18 7.72 40.53 -8.61
N ILE A 19 6.63 41.11 -8.08
CA ILE A 19 5.65 40.38 -7.25
C ILE A 19 4.97 39.26 -8.05
N ALA A 20 4.59 39.51 -9.31
CA ALA A 20 3.97 38.51 -10.19
C ALA A 20 4.94 37.35 -10.54
N ALA A 21 6.22 37.66 -10.77
CA ALA A 21 7.25 36.65 -11.00
C ALA A 21 7.50 35.78 -9.75
N MET A 22 7.61 36.40 -8.57
CA MET A 22 7.81 35.69 -7.30
C MET A 22 6.62 34.80 -6.93
N SER A 23 5.38 35.29 -7.07
CA SER A 23 4.18 34.50 -6.74
C SER A 23 3.99 33.29 -7.66
N SER A 24 4.32 33.42 -8.95
CA SER A 24 4.30 32.31 -9.92
C SER A 24 5.31 31.21 -9.56
N GLY A 25 6.52 31.59 -9.11
CA GLY A 25 7.54 30.65 -8.62
C GLY A 25 7.07 29.88 -7.38
N LEU A 26 6.53 30.58 -6.38
CA LEU A 26 5.99 29.97 -5.17
C LEU A 26 4.83 29.01 -5.46
N TYR A 27 3.91 29.38 -6.35
CA TYR A 27 2.79 28.52 -6.74
C TYR A 27 3.28 27.18 -7.34
N THR A 28 4.31 27.23 -8.18
CA THR A 28 4.89 26.04 -8.82
C THR A 28 5.51 25.09 -7.78
N VAL A 29 6.22 25.62 -6.79
CA VAL A 29 6.79 24.82 -5.68
C VAL A 29 5.68 24.18 -4.83
N VAL A 30 4.66 24.95 -4.43
CA VAL A 30 3.52 24.43 -3.65
C VAL A 30 2.77 23.33 -4.39
N LEU A 31 2.55 23.50 -5.71
CA LEU A 31 1.90 22.48 -6.54
C LEU A 31 2.74 21.21 -6.65
N SER A 32 4.06 21.36 -6.80
CA SER A 32 5.01 20.24 -6.85
C SER A 32 5.04 19.46 -5.54
N VAL A 33 5.11 20.14 -4.38
CA VAL A 33 5.07 19.51 -3.06
C VAL A 33 3.75 18.77 -2.83
N ARG A 34 2.60 19.39 -3.17
CA ARG A 34 1.29 18.72 -3.05
C ARG A 34 1.16 17.48 -3.94
N LYS A 35 1.67 17.52 -5.18
CA LYS A 35 1.64 16.35 -6.09
C LYS A 35 2.64 15.27 -5.68
N GLY A 36 3.79 15.65 -5.12
CA GLY A 36 4.84 14.73 -4.67
C GLY A 36 4.49 13.95 -3.40
N GLY A 37 3.95 14.64 -2.38
CA GLY A 37 3.69 14.05 -1.05
C GLY A 37 2.87 12.77 -1.09
N GLY A 38 1.68 12.83 -1.71
CA GLY A 38 0.76 11.69 -1.76
C GLY A 38 1.34 10.44 -2.43
N ARG A 39 2.35 10.55 -3.31
CA ARG A 39 3.01 9.39 -3.92
C ARG A 39 3.97 8.69 -2.96
N ALA A 40 4.66 9.46 -2.11
CA ALA A 40 5.50 8.90 -1.06
C ALA A 40 4.63 8.20 0.00
N ASP A 41 3.54 8.85 0.41
CA ASP A 41 2.59 8.29 1.39
C ASP A 41 1.99 6.96 0.92
N ARG A 42 1.55 6.86 -0.34
CA ARG A 42 1.05 5.59 -0.92
C ARG A 42 2.08 4.48 -0.90
N ARG A 43 3.33 4.76 -1.29
CA ARG A 43 4.42 3.77 -1.25
C ARG A 43 4.74 3.32 0.18
N PHE A 44 4.66 4.24 1.14
CA PHE A 44 4.80 3.92 2.55
C PHE A 44 3.66 3.01 3.05
N MET A 45 2.40 3.32 2.71
CA MET A 45 1.24 2.49 3.06
C MET A 45 1.31 1.09 2.42
N ALA A 46 1.68 1.01 1.14
CA ALA A 46 1.89 -0.26 0.45
C ALA A 46 2.98 -1.10 1.12
N GLY A 47 4.12 -0.49 1.47
CA GLY A 47 5.20 -1.15 2.20
C GLY A 47 4.80 -1.59 3.63
N ALA A 48 3.96 -0.82 4.32
CA ALA A 48 3.43 -1.18 5.62
C ALA A 48 2.45 -2.37 5.54
N ALA A 49 1.54 -2.36 4.57
CA ALA A 49 0.61 -3.45 4.32
C ALA A 49 1.34 -4.76 3.93
N ALA A 50 2.34 -4.68 3.04
CA ALA A 50 3.14 -5.83 2.64
C ALA A 50 3.92 -6.44 3.82
N ARG A 51 4.48 -5.60 4.71
CA ARG A 51 5.12 -6.07 5.96
C ARG A 51 4.13 -6.74 6.89
N SER A 52 2.96 -6.13 7.13
CA SER A 52 1.94 -6.73 7.99
C SER A 52 1.40 -8.06 7.44
N LEU A 53 1.37 -8.23 6.11
CA LEU A 53 1.05 -9.52 5.50
C LEU A 53 2.18 -10.54 5.70
N HIS A 54 3.45 -10.14 5.52
CA HIS A 54 4.58 -11.01 5.85
C HIS A 54 4.58 -11.46 7.32
N ASP A 55 4.32 -10.54 8.26
CA ASP A 55 4.24 -10.86 9.69
C ASP A 55 3.03 -11.76 10.01
N ALA A 56 1.90 -11.58 9.30
CA ALA A 56 0.75 -12.49 9.40
C ALA A 56 1.11 -13.89 8.88
N LEU A 57 1.66 -13.99 7.66
CA LEU A 57 2.06 -15.25 7.00
C LEU A 57 3.16 -15.98 7.76
N ARG A 58 4.03 -15.26 8.48
CA ARG A 58 5.05 -15.85 9.38
C ARG A 58 4.44 -16.68 10.53
N ASN A 59 3.17 -16.49 10.87
CA ASN A 59 2.49 -17.33 11.87
C ASN A 59 1.98 -18.66 11.29
N TYR A 60 2.00 -18.84 9.96
CA TYR A 60 1.59 -20.07 9.26
C TYR A 60 2.80 -20.95 8.90
N VAL A 61 3.93 -20.78 9.59
CA VAL A 61 5.16 -21.54 9.32
C VAL A 61 4.95 -23.05 9.55
N SER A 62 5.32 -23.82 8.53
CA SER A 62 5.49 -25.29 8.52
C SER A 62 4.25 -26.21 8.55
N ALA A 63 3.08 -25.78 8.05
CA ALA A 63 2.06 -26.76 7.66
C ALA A 63 2.45 -27.47 6.35
N ASP A 64 3.29 -28.50 6.46
CA ASP A 64 3.21 -29.61 5.53
C ASP A 64 1.99 -30.45 5.92
N PRO A 65 0.93 -30.54 5.10
CA PRO A 65 -0.28 -31.30 5.44
C PRO A 65 -0.03 -32.82 5.56
N THR A 66 1.19 -33.31 5.27
CA THR A 66 1.59 -34.70 5.52
C THR A 66 2.10 -34.96 6.95
N THR A 67 2.35 -33.92 7.77
CA THR A 67 2.81 -34.06 9.16
C THR A 67 2.04 -33.16 10.14
N ASP A 68 1.23 -33.76 11.01
CA ASP A 68 0.35 -33.08 11.99
C ASP A 68 1.08 -32.14 12.98
N MET A 69 1.21 -30.85 12.63
CA MET A 69 1.66 -29.79 13.56
C MET A 69 0.87 -28.49 13.37
N GLY A 70 -0.41 -28.49 13.80
CA GLY A 70 -1.49 -27.47 13.61
C GLY A 70 -1.28 -26.06 14.24
N PRO A 71 -2.35 -25.37 14.73
CA PRO A 71 -3.80 -25.65 14.67
C PRO A 71 -4.60 -24.40 14.13
N ASN A 72 -5.93 -24.16 14.27
CA ASN A 72 -7.05 -24.83 14.96
C ASN A 72 -8.43 -24.52 14.28
N LYS A 73 -9.53 -25.02 14.88
CA LYS A 73 -10.92 -25.07 14.38
C LYS A 73 -11.60 -23.73 13.98
N ASN A 74 -12.07 -23.63 12.72
CA ASN A 74 -13.17 -22.73 12.31
C ASN A 74 -14.48 -23.09 13.07
N ARG A 75 -15.51 -22.23 13.06
CA ARG A 75 -16.80 -22.40 13.78
C ARG A 75 -17.49 -23.77 13.62
N SER A 76 -17.22 -24.54 12.56
CA SER A 76 -17.73 -25.91 12.36
C SER A 76 -16.90 -27.02 13.01
N GLY A 77 -15.63 -26.76 13.32
CA GLY A 77 -14.68 -27.74 13.82
C GLY A 77 -13.56 -28.17 12.86
N ALA A 78 -13.31 -27.47 11.76
CA ALA A 78 -12.21 -27.77 10.85
C ALA A 78 -10.95 -26.95 11.19
N GLN A 79 -9.81 -27.60 11.47
CA GLN A 79 -8.54 -26.88 11.64
C GLN A 79 -8.07 -26.35 10.28
N THR A 80 -8.16 -25.05 10.04
CA THR A 80 -7.85 -24.48 8.72
C THR A 80 -6.65 -23.56 8.78
N TRP A 81 -5.65 -23.91 7.97
CA TRP A 81 -4.44 -23.13 7.76
C TRP A 81 -4.60 -22.08 6.65
N ASN A 82 -5.83 -21.79 6.25
CA ASN A 82 -6.16 -20.74 5.30
C ASN A 82 -6.12 -19.37 6.02
N ILE A 83 -5.79 -18.32 5.29
CA ILE A 83 -5.94 -16.94 5.78
C ILE A 83 -7.40 -16.44 5.62
N HIS A 84 -8.27 -17.28 5.07
CA HIS A 84 -9.68 -16.96 4.85
C HIS A 84 -10.45 -16.87 6.17
N THR A 85 -10.93 -15.67 6.48
CA THR A 85 -11.82 -15.40 7.60
C THR A 85 -13.15 -14.87 7.04
N PRO A 86 -14.20 -15.71 6.92
CA PRO A 86 -15.48 -15.32 6.33
C PRO A 86 -16.04 -14.02 6.94
N GLY A 87 -16.20 -13.00 6.09
CA GLY A 87 -16.69 -11.67 6.50
C GLY A 87 -15.63 -10.66 6.95
N LEU A 88 -14.34 -11.04 6.99
CA LEU A 88 -13.23 -10.12 7.31
C LEU A 88 -12.10 -10.16 6.26
N ILE A 89 -11.70 -11.36 5.82
CA ILE A 89 -10.66 -11.56 4.81
C ILE A 89 -11.11 -12.68 3.85
N ALA A 90 -11.20 -12.38 2.56
CA ALA A 90 -11.47 -13.38 1.52
C ALA A 90 -10.28 -13.49 0.56
N ASP A 91 -9.82 -14.72 0.37
CA ASP A 91 -8.73 -15.12 -0.51
C ASP A 91 -9.31 -15.62 -1.84
N SER A 92 -8.76 -15.19 -2.97
CA SER A 92 -9.16 -15.65 -4.31
C SER A 92 -8.96 -17.15 -4.52
N MET A 93 -8.08 -17.80 -3.75
CA MET A 93 -7.87 -19.24 -3.78
C MET A 93 -8.93 -20.03 -2.99
N GLY A 94 -9.78 -19.35 -2.21
CA GLY A 94 -10.81 -19.99 -1.37
C GLY A 94 -10.23 -20.67 -0.13
N ASP A 95 -10.70 -21.89 0.18
CA ASP A 95 -10.29 -22.67 1.35
C ASP A 95 -8.93 -23.41 1.16
N VAL A 96 -7.97 -22.73 0.54
CA VAL A 96 -6.61 -23.24 0.29
C VAL A 96 -5.66 -22.78 1.40
N TYR A 97 -4.63 -23.58 1.67
CA TYR A 97 -3.58 -23.25 2.64
C TYR A 97 -2.92 -21.90 2.33
N ALA A 98 -2.69 -21.08 3.36
CA ALA A 98 -2.08 -19.75 3.22
C ALA A 98 -0.66 -19.76 2.63
N LEU A 99 0.05 -20.90 2.63
CA LEU A 99 1.35 -21.05 1.95
C LEU A 99 1.30 -22.16 0.88
N ALA A 100 0.18 -22.30 0.17
CA ALA A 100 0.08 -23.23 -0.95
C ALA A 100 0.90 -22.72 -2.16
N PRO A 101 1.89 -23.48 -2.66
CA PRO A 101 2.71 -23.04 -3.78
C PRO A 101 1.97 -23.15 -5.12
N GLY A 102 2.20 -22.17 -6.00
CA GLY A 102 1.77 -22.22 -7.41
C GLY A 102 0.86 -21.06 -7.84
N PRO A 103 0.52 -20.98 -9.14
CA PRO A 103 -0.41 -20.00 -9.69
C PRO A 103 -1.88 -20.48 -9.60
N PRO A 104 -2.86 -19.55 -9.52
CA PRO A 104 -2.69 -18.11 -9.47
C PRO A 104 -2.25 -17.61 -8.08
N ALA A 105 -1.76 -16.36 -8.01
CA ALA A 105 -1.42 -15.73 -6.75
C ALA A 105 -2.67 -15.56 -5.86
N HIS A 106 -2.47 -15.64 -4.54
CA HIS A 106 -3.49 -15.38 -3.54
C HIS A 106 -3.78 -13.87 -3.49
N GLN A 107 -4.98 -13.45 -3.88
CA GLN A 107 -5.43 -12.07 -3.75
C GLN A 107 -6.31 -11.94 -2.50
N LEU A 108 -5.89 -11.10 -1.55
CA LEU A 108 -6.63 -10.88 -0.32
C LEU A 108 -7.50 -9.63 -0.41
N THR A 109 -8.80 -9.85 -0.35
CA THR A 109 -9.81 -8.81 -0.13
C THR A 109 -10.11 -8.70 1.36
N GLY A 110 -10.42 -7.49 1.83
CA GLY A 110 -10.64 -7.21 3.26
C GLY A 110 -9.36 -7.05 4.10
N PHE A 111 -8.23 -7.70 3.76
CA PHE A 111 -6.98 -7.56 4.53
C PHE A 111 -6.54 -6.09 4.69
N LEU A 112 -6.56 -5.32 3.59
CA LEU A 112 -6.22 -3.88 3.60
C LEU A 112 -7.15 -3.02 4.47
N GLU A 113 -8.38 -3.47 4.78
CA GLU A 113 -9.28 -2.74 5.69
C GLU A 113 -8.78 -2.75 7.15
N THR A 114 -7.94 -3.72 7.50
CA THR A 114 -7.40 -3.87 8.85
C THR A 114 -6.08 -3.13 9.07
N VAL A 115 -5.34 -2.83 7.99
CA VAL A 115 -3.98 -2.26 8.05
C VAL A 115 -3.80 -0.92 7.32
N ALA A 116 -4.68 -0.58 6.37
CA ALA A 116 -4.59 0.64 5.58
C ALA A 116 -5.81 1.55 5.78
N PRO A 117 -5.66 2.89 5.66
CA PRO A 117 -6.80 3.80 5.69
C PRO A 117 -7.78 3.54 4.53
N PRO A 118 -9.09 3.78 4.71
CA PRO A 118 -10.10 3.56 3.66
C PRO A 118 -9.75 4.24 2.32
N TRP A 119 -9.21 5.47 2.37
CA TRP A 119 -8.83 6.23 1.17
C TRP A 119 -7.79 5.55 0.27
N PHE A 120 -7.02 4.57 0.75
CA PHE A 120 -6.05 3.85 -0.05
C PHE A 120 -6.68 2.66 -0.79
N LYS A 121 -7.60 1.95 -0.11
CA LYS A 121 -8.35 0.82 -0.67
C LYS A 121 -9.45 1.29 -1.63
N ASP A 122 -10.16 2.34 -1.28
CA ASP A 122 -11.35 2.79 -2.01
C ASP A 122 -10.96 3.64 -3.26
N PRO A 123 -11.91 3.93 -4.17
CA PRO A 123 -11.67 4.86 -5.27
C PRO A 123 -11.13 6.21 -4.76
N PRO A 124 -10.11 6.80 -5.41
CA PRO A 124 -9.67 6.47 -6.77
C PRO A 124 -8.49 5.50 -6.86
N TYR A 125 -8.00 4.95 -5.75
CA TYR A 125 -6.76 4.17 -5.73
C TYR A 125 -6.97 2.65 -5.79
N ASN A 126 -8.13 2.14 -5.38
CA ASN A 126 -8.55 0.75 -5.57
C ASN A 126 -7.50 -0.29 -5.10
N ALA A 127 -6.71 0.02 -4.05
CA ALA A 127 -5.54 -0.80 -3.72
C ALA A 127 -5.92 -2.25 -3.39
N THR A 128 -5.15 -3.19 -3.93
CA THR A 128 -5.27 -4.62 -3.69
C THR A 128 -3.93 -5.20 -3.24
N ILE A 129 -3.97 -6.21 -2.39
CA ILE A 129 -2.78 -6.95 -1.97
C ILE A 129 -2.87 -8.38 -2.49
N LYS A 130 -1.77 -8.84 -3.07
CA LYS A 130 -1.61 -10.16 -3.68
C LYS A 130 -0.33 -10.78 -3.12
N TYR A 131 -0.26 -12.09 -2.99
CA TYR A 131 0.99 -12.77 -2.71
C TYR A 131 1.10 -14.06 -3.51
N LEU A 132 2.31 -14.33 -3.98
CA LEU A 132 2.67 -15.55 -4.69
C LEU A 132 3.59 -16.38 -3.80
N VAL A 133 3.27 -17.66 -3.70
CA VAL A 133 4.08 -18.64 -2.98
C VAL A 133 4.82 -19.50 -4.00
N THR A 134 6.14 -19.45 -3.98
CA THR A 134 7.02 -20.27 -4.83
C THR A 134 7.71 -21.34 -3.99
N PRO A 135 7.85 -22.59 -4.50
CA PRO A 135 8.74 -23.56 -3.87
C PRO A 135 10.17 -22.98 -3.78
N SER A 136 10.86 -23.15 -2.65
CA SER A 136 12.26 -22.74 -2.56
C SER A 136 13.08 -23.47 -3.62
N ALA A 137 13.77 -22.70 -4.47
CA ALA A 137 14.73 -23.22 -5.42
C ALA A 137 16.03 -23.72 -4.76
N ASN A 138 16.23 -23.42 -3.46
CA ASN A 138 17.40 -23.83 -2.70
C ASN A 138 17.04 -24.98 -1.74
N PRO A 139 17.56 -26.20 -1.94
CA PRO A 139 17.28 -27.35 -1.06
C PRO A 139 17.84 -27.19 0.36
N ALA A 140 18.70 -26.20 0.62
CA ALA A 140 19.15 -25.86 1.97
C ALA A 140 18.19 -24.92 2.73
N LEU A 141 17.21 -24.32 2.05
CA LEU A 141 16.17 -23.49 2.69
C LEU A 141 14.90 -24.33 2.87
N LEU A 142 14.62 -24.69 4.11
CA LEU A 142 13.42 -25.42 4.52
C LEU A 142 12.21 -24.48 4.60
N GLY A 143 11.60 -24.17 3.46
CA GLY A 143 10.33 -23.44 3.41
C GLY A 143 9.97 -22.92 2.02
N PRO A 144 8.71 -22.52 1.79
CA PRO A 144 8.32 -21.78 0.60
C PRO A 144 8.85 -20.35 0.64
N GLU A 145 9.15 -19.80 -0.53
CA GLU A 145 9.41 -18.37 -0.72
C GLU A 145 8.07 -17.65 -0.96
N VAL A 146 7.91 -16.46 -0.38
CA VAL A 146 6.69 -15.65 -0.52
C VAL A 146 7.06 -14.29 -1.08
N SER A 147 6.48 -13.95 -2.22
CA SER A 147 6.54 -12.62 -2.82
C SER A 147 5.21 -11.90 -2.59
N VAL A 148 5.24 -10.73 -1.94
CA VAL A 148 4.05 -9.90 -1.69
C VAL A 148 4.06 -8.71 -2.65
N ASP A 149 2.95 -8.50 -3.34
CA ASP A 149 2.71 -7.38 -4.23
C ASP A 149 1.51 -6.55 -3.74
N VAL A 150 1.62 -5.22 -3.85
CA VAL A 150 0.55 -4.29 -3.51
C VAL A 150 0.35 -3.38 -4.70
N ASP A 151 -0.79 -3.59 -5.36
CA ASP A 151 -1.17 -3.00 -6.63
C ASP A 151 -2.22 -1.92 -6.39
N TRP A 152 -2.12 -0.76 -7.05
CA TRP A 152 -3.06 0.35 -6.89
C TRP A 152 -3.15 1.20 -8.17
N ASP A 153 -4.36 1.69 -8.46
CA ASP A 153 -4.59 2.65 -9.52
C ASP A 153 -3.96 4.00 -9.17
N GLU A 154 -3.11 4.55 -10.04
CA GLU A 154 -2.64 5.93 -9.92
C GLU A 154 -3.63 6.85 -10.68
N PRO A 155 -4.45 7.68 -10.00
CA PRO A 155 -5.48 8.48 -10.66
C PRO A 155 -4.88 9.38 -11.73
N LYS A 156 -5.49 9.35 -12.91
CA LYS A 156 -5.10 10.21 -14.04
C LYS A 156 -5.34 11.68 -13.65
N PRO A 157 -4.34 12.56 -13.86
CA PRO A 157 -4.41 13.97 -13.48
C PRO A 157 -5.33 14.81 -14.37
#